data_AF-A0A6V7K0R8-F1
#
_entry.id   AF-A0A6V7K0R8-F1
#
_cell.length_a   1.000
_cell.length_b   1.000
_cell.length_c   1.000
_cell.angle_alpha   90.00
_cell.angle_beta   90.00
_cell.angle_gamma   90.00
#
_symmetry.space_group_name_H-M   'P 1'
#
loop_
_entity.id
_entity.type
_entity.pdbx_description
1 polymer ?
#
loop_
_entity_poly.entity_id
_entity_poly.type
_entity_poly.pdbx_seq_one_letter_code
_entity_poly.pdbx_strand_id
1 'polypeptide(L)'
;NLVHNLSLTDLTEQQRLTWYSSEKDVKMCVVKGKDEENCQNYIRIMAKTGPSNLLICATNAFKPMCRDYFVQSGNYTMGNEKSGQALCPYDPQQNSTFVHVDGELYTGTVADFSGMDPIIYREPLQTEQYDSMSLN
;
A
#
# COMPACT_ATOMS: atom_id res chain seq x y z
N ASN A 1 6.91 -1.71 -7.88
CA ASN A 1 6.11 -1.29 -9.07
C ASN A 1 5.25 -2.42 -9.65
N LEU A 2 5.35 -3.66 -9.15
CA LEU A 2 4.79 -4.84 -9.80
C LEU A 2 4.09 -5.72 -8.77
N VAL A 3 3.05 -6.41 -9.20
CA VAL A 3 2.45 -7.55 -8.50
C VAL A 3 2.50 -8.74 -9.44
N HIS A 4 3.03 -9.87 -8.96
CA HIS A 4 3.19 -11.09 -9.74
C HIS A 4 2.17 -12.14 -9.30
N ASN A 5 1.48 -12.74 -10.26
CA ASN A 5 0.68 -13.93 -10.04
C ASN A 5 1.50 -15.14 -10.50
N LEU A 6 1.96 -15.93 -9.55
CA LEU A 6 2.84 -17.07 -9.80
C LEU A 6 2.09 -18.37 -9.53
N SER A 7 2.40 -19.37 -10.35
CA SER A 7 2.01 -20.75 -10.07
C SER A 7 2.66 -21.24 -8.77
N LEU A 8 1.87 -21.86 -7.89
CA LEU A 8 2.39 -22.41 -6.63
C LEU A 8 3.23 -23.68 -6.84
N THR A 9 3.13 -24.33 -8.00
CA THR A 9 3.82 -25.61 -8.25
C THR A 9 5.25 -25.42 -8.76
N ASP A 10 5.49 -24.39 -9.57
CA ASP A 10 6.76 -24.20 -10.29
C ASP A 10 7.22 -22.73 -10.34
N LEU A 11 6.52 -21.82 -9.65
CA LEU A 11 6.83 -20.38 -9.60
C LEU A 11 6.82 -19.69 -10.97
N THR A 12 6.20 -20.31 -11.98
CA THR A 12 6.05 -19.69 -13.30
C THR A 12 5.12 -18.48 -13.20
N GLU A 13 5.53 -17.36 -13.80
CA GLU A 13 4.68 -16.17 -13.89
C GLU A 13 3.51 -16.47 -14.82
N GLN A 14 2.31 -16.52 -14.25
CA GLN A 14 1.09 -16.63 -15.02
C GLN A 14 0.72 -15.26 -15.56
N GLN A 15 0.78 -14.24 -14.69
CA GLN A 15 0.36 -12.87 -14.98
C GLN A 15 1.13 -11.86 -14.14
N ARG A 16 1.11 -10.60 -14.58
CA ARG A 16 1.63 -9.48 -13.81
C ARG A 16 0.72 -8.27 -13.90
N LEU A 17 0.68 -7.51 -12.82
CA LEU A 17 0.09 -6.19 -12.76
C LEU A 17 1.21 -5.15 -12.63
N THR A 18 1.14 -4.11 -13.44
CA THR A 18 2.08 -2.98 -13.42
C THR A 18 1.42 -1.76 -12.77
N TRP A 19 2.11 -1.16 -11.81
CA TRP A 19 1.68 0.06 -11.17
C TRP A 19 2.90 0.89 -10.77
N TYR A 20 3.30 1.76 -11.69
CA TYR A 20 4.37 2.73 -11.49
C TYR A 20 3.82 4.02 -10.89
N SER A 21 4.66 4.69 -10.11
CA SER A 21 4.42 6.08 -9.71
C SER A 21 4.49 7.01 -10.91
N SER A 22 3.72 8.12 -10.85
CA SER A 22 3.81 9.15 -11.89
C SER A 22 5.17 9.84 -11.84
N GLU A 23 5.70 10.27 -13.00
CA GLU A 23 6.97 11.02 -13.04
C GLU A 23 6.97 12.25 -12.12
N LYS A 24 5.81 12.90 -12.00
CA LYS A 24 5.62 14.05 -11.10
C LYS A 24 5.81 13.66 -9.64
N ASP A 25 5.23 12.54 -9.20
CA ASP A 25 5.33 12.09 -7.81
C ASP A 25 6.76 11.59 -7.51
N VAL A 26 7.40 10.87 -8.44
CA VAL A 26 8.81 10.44 -8.33
C VAL A 26 9.72 11.66 -8.21
N LYS A 27 9.57 12.66 -9.09
CA LYS A 27 10.37 13.89 -9.04
C LYS A 27 10.16 14.65 -7.73
N MET A 28 8.92 14.75 -7.25
CA MET A 28 8.61 15.40 -5.98
C MET A 28 9.26 14.66 -4.80
N CYS A 29 9.25 13.32 -4.80
CA CYS A 29 9.91 12.50 -3.79
C CYS A 29 11.42 12.78 -3.73
N VAL A 30 12.09 12.80 -4.87
CA VAL A 30 13.54 13.10 -4.95
C VAL A 30 13.84 14.53 -4.50
N VAL A 31 13.02 15.52 -4.92
CA VAL A 31 13.16 16.91 -4.49
C VAL A 31 13.00 17.07 -2.96
N LYS A 32 12.22 16.19 -2.31
CA LYS A 32 12.09 16.13 -0.84
C LYS A 32 13.26 15.41 -0.15
N GLY A 33 14.32 15.04 -0.90
CA GLY A 33 15.55 14.49 -0.35
C GLY A 33 15.56 12.99 -0.11
N LYS A 34 14.66 12.24 -0.77
CA LYS A 34 14.65 10.76 -0.72
C LYS A 34 15.45 10.19 -1.90
N ASP A 35 16.04 9.02 -1.68
CA ASP A 35 16.82 8.32 -2.72
C ASP A 35 15.93 7.87 -3.88
N GLU A 36 16.46 7.89 -5.10
CA GLU A 36 15.73 7.49 -6.31
C GLU A 36 15.19 6.05 -6.24
N GLU A 37 15.92 5.15 -5.56
CA GLU A 37 15.48 3.78 -5.30
C GLU A 37 14.23 3.77 -4.41
N ASN A 38 14.23 4.56 -3.33
CA ASN A 38 13.08 4.64 -2.42
C ASN A 38 11.88 5.38 -3.04
N CYS A 39 12.10 6.21 -4.07
CA CYS A 39 11.06 6.93 -4.81
C CYS A 39 10.31 6.08 -5.87
N GLN A 40 10.16 4.78 -5.63
CA GLN A 40 9.36 3.87 -6.44
C GLN A 40 8.02 3.54 -5.76
N ASN A 41 7.18 2.74 -6.42
CA ASN A 41 5.92 2.27 -5.87
C ASN A 41 6.05 0.88 -5.25
N TYR A 42 6.23 0.80 -3.94
CA TYR A 42 6.38 -0.47 -3.23
C TYR A 42 5.03 -0.96 -2.71
N ILE A 43 4.57 -2.11 -3.20
CA ILE A 43 3.30 -2.72 -2.79
C ILE A 43 3.44 -3.22 -1.35
N ARG A 44 2.53 -2.81 -0.46
CA ARG A 44 2.54 -3.18 0.98
C ARG A 44 1.27 -3.87 1.42
N ILE A 45 0.16 -3.61 0.74
CA ILE A 45 -1.13 -4.26 1.03
C ILE A 45 -1.64 -4.90 -0.25
N MET A 46 -2.10 -6.13 -0.12
CA MET A 46 -2.88 -6.86 -1.13
C MET A 46 -3.97 -7.66 -0.41
N ALA A 47 -5.15 -7.06 -0.28
CA ALA A 47 -6.28 -7.64 0.44
C ALA A 47 -7.35 -8.13 -0.53
N LYS A 48 -7.86 -9.34 -0.31
CA LYS A 48 -9.03 -9.84 -1.04
C LYS A 48 -10.31 -9.31 -0.37
N THR A 49 -10.93 -8.32 -0.99
CA THR A 49 -12.13 -7.64 -0.47
C THR A 49 -13.44 -8.26 -0.94
N GLY A 50 -13.37 -9.17 -1.92
CA GLY A 50 -14.50 -9.95 -2.42
C GLY A 50 -14.04 -11.11 -3.28
N PRO A 51 -14.95 -11.91 -3.88
CA PRO A 51 -14.59 -13.08 -4.68
C PRO A 51 -13.61 -12.77 -5.81
N SER A 52 -13.81 -11.61 -6.47
CA SER A 52 -13.03 -11.11 -7.61
C SER A 52 -12.49 -9.70 -7.36
N ASN A 53 -12.48 -9.23 -6.11
CA ASN A 53 -12.04 -7.88 -5.76
C ASN A 53 -10.76 -7.93 -4.94
N LEU A 54 -9.79 -7.11 -5.34
CA LEU A 54 -8.53 -6.91 -4.63
C LEU A 54 -8.37 -5.43 -4.32
N LEU A 55 -8.03 -5.11 -3.08
CA LEU A 55 -7.50 -3.81 -2.71
C LEU A 55 -5.97 -3.91 -2.65
N ILE A 56 -5.28 -3.06 -3.40
CA ILE A 56 -3.82 -3.00 -3.42
C ILE A 56 -3.37 -1.61 -2.99
N CYS A 57 -2.57 -1.51 -1.94
CA CYS A 57 -1.98 -0.24 -1.49
C CYS A 57 -0.46 -0.29 -1.55
N ALA A 58 0.13 0.86 -1.86
CA ALA A 58 1.55 0.97 -2.12
C ALA A 58 2.08 2.38 -1.82
N THR A 59 3.39 2.49 -1.57
CA THR A 59 4.06 3.71 -1.10
C THR A 59 4.00 4.87 -2.11
N ASN A 60 3.87 4.54 -3.40
CA ASN A 60 3.80 5.47 -4.53
C ASN A 60 4.72 6.69 -4.40
N ALA A 61 6.04 6.44 -4.29
CA ALA A 61 7.06 7.46 -4.13
C ALA A 61 6.78 8.43 -2.96
N PHE A 62 6.63 7.89 -1.74
CA PHE A 62 6.29 8.66 -0.52
C PHE A 62 5.00 9.47 -0.66
N LYS A 63 4.02 8.92 -1.35
CA LYS A 63 2.67 9.46 -1.46
C LYS A 63 1.72 8.26 -1.55
N PRO A 64 1.49 7.55 -0.44
CA PRO A 64 0.83 6.26 -0.44
C PRO A 64 -0.54 6.34 -1.10
N MET A 65 -0.84 5.37 -1.95
CA MET A 65 -2.10 5.26 -2.69
C MET A 65 -2.64 3.85 -2.57
N CYS A 66 -3.96 3.71 -2.73
CA CYS A 66 -4.66 2.44 -2.81
C CYS A 66 -5.49 2.39 -4.10
N ARG A 67 -5.56 1.21 -4.72
CA ARG A 67 -6.41 0.93 -5.88
C ARG A 67 -7.26 -0.30 -5.65
N ASP A 68 -8.52 -0.20 -6.03
CA ASP A 68 -9.38 -1.36 -6.17
C ASP A 68 -9.15 -1.98 -7.56
N TYR A 69 -9.01 -3.29 -7.59
CA TYR A 69 -8.89 -4.08 -8.81
C TYR A 69 -9.98 -5.13 -8.85
N PHE A 70 -10.62 -5.25 -10.01
CA PHE A 70 -11.47 -6.38 -10.34
C PHE A 70 -10.67 -7.41 -11.14
N VAL A 71 -10.70 -8.66 -10.70
CA VAL A 71 -9.94 -9.77 -11.29
C VAL A 71 -10.90 -10.71 -12.01
N GLN A 72 -10.81 -10.75 -13.33
CA GLN A 72 -11.64 -11.62 -14.17
C GLN A 72 -10.80 -12.32 -15.23
N SER A 73 -10.87 -13.65 -15.27
CA SER A 73 -10.06 -14.49 -16.17
C SER A 73 -8.57 -14.13 -16.13
N GLY A 74 -8.12 -13.71 -14.95
CA GLY A 74 -6.76 -13.26 -14.67
C GLY A 74 -6.38 -11.85 -15.19
N ASN A 75 -7.29 -11.14 -15.84
CA ASN A 75 -7.06 -9.72 -16.11
C ASN A 75 -7.38 -8.89 -14.87
N TYR A 76 -6.51 -7.93 -14.58
CA TYR A 76 -6.70 -6.93 -13.51
C TYR A 76 -7.26 -5.64 -14.10
N THR A 77 -8.51 -5.32 -13.80
CA THR A 77 -9.14 -4.06 -14.19
C THR A 77 -9.12 -3.10 -13.01
N MET A 78 -8.42 -1.98 -13.15
CA MET A 78 -8.40 -0.93 -12.13
C MET A 78 -9.78 -0.27 -12.03
N GLY A 79 -10.32 -0.18 -10.83
CA GLY A 79 -11.59 0.48 -10.52
C GLY A 79 -11.35 1.88 -9.93
N ASN A 80 -11.39 1.98 -8.61
CA ASN A 80 -11.18 3.24 -7.90
C ASN A 80 -9.74 3.39 -7.43
N GLU A 81 -9.29 4.64 -7.27
CA GLU A 81 -8.03 5.00 -6.64
C GLU A 81 -8.30 5.98 -5.50
N LYS A 82 -7.69 5.76 -4.33
CA LYS A 82 -7.82 6.63 -3.15
C LYS A 82 -6.49 6.83 -2.43
N SER A 83 -6.44 7.84 -1.57
CA SER A 83 -5.29 8.03 -0.67
C SER A 83 -5.04 6.77 0.16
N GLY A 84 -3.77 6.39 0.28
CA GLY A 84 -3.31 5.30 1.13
C GLY A 84 -2.81 5.77 2.50
N GLN A 85 -3.00 7.04 2.85
CA GLN A 85 -2.65 7.55 4.18
C GLN A 85 -3.37 6.73 5.26
N ALA A 86 -2.68 6.45 6.37
CA ALA A 86 -3.08 5.53 7.44
C ALA A 86 -3.22 4.04 7.06
N LEU A 87 -3.21 3.71 5.77
CA LEU A 87 -3.28 2.33 5.28
C LEU A 87 -1.90 1.79 4.91
N CYS A 88 -1.11 2.55 4.17
CA CYS A 88 0.19 2.16 3.66
C CYS A 88 1.26 3.16 4.12
N PRO A 89 2.48 2.70 4.47
CA PRO A 89 3.56 3.61 4.84
C PRO A 89 3.97 4.49 3.67
N TYR A 90 4.60 5.62 4.00
CA TYR A 90 5.23 6.50 3.02
C TYR A 90 6.58 5.95 2.59
N ASP A 91 7.40 5.51 3.54
CA ASP A 91 8.75 5.01 3.32
C ASP A 91 8.72 3.48 3.11
N PRO A 92 9.34 2.93 2.05
CA PRO A 92 9.44 1.48 1.88
C PRO A 92 10.27 0.79 2.98
N GLN A 93 11.05 1.49 3.78
CA GLN A 93 11.81 0.89 4.87
C GLN A 93 10.99 0.78 6.17
N GLN A 94 9.81 1.39 6.23
CA GLN A 94 8.96 1.33 7.42
C GLN A 94 8.23 0.00 7.53
N ASN A 95 8.25 -0.54 8.75
CA ASN A 95 7.48 -1.72 9.09
C ASN A 95 5.99 -1.41 9.05
N SER A 96 5.23 -2.33 8.46
CA SER A 96 3.78 -2.24 8.39
C SER A 96 3.18 -3.65 8.31
N THR A 97 1.94 -3.77 8.74
CA THR A 97 1.15 -5.01 8.63
C THR A 97 -0.32 -4.66 8.39
N PHE A 98 -1.08 -5.62 7.87
CA PHE A 98 -2.51 -5.47 7.69
C PHE A 98 -3.24 -6.81 7.86
N VAL A 99 -4.53 -6.73 8.17
CA VAL A 99 -5.46 -7.85 8.06
C VAL A 99 -6.80 -7.35 7.52
N HIS A 100 -7.41 -8.13 6.63
CA HIS A 100 -8.75 -7.87 6.14
C HIS A 100 -9.68 -8.98 6.64
N VAL A 101 -10.64 -8.63 7.48
CA VAL A 101 -11.54 -9.55 8.16
C VAL A 101 -12.91 -8.91 8.29
N ASP A 102 -13.97 -9.71 8.10
CA ASP A 102 -15.37 -9.28 8.22
C ASP A 102 -15.73 -8.02 7.41
N GLY A 103 -15.07 -7.85 6.26
CA GLY A 103 -15.28 -6.72 5.34
C GLY A 103 -14.57 -5.42 5.77
N GLU A 104 -13.80 -5.46 6.86
CA GLU A 104 -13.03 -4.32 7.36
C GLU A 104 -11.53 -4.56 7.17
N LEU A 105 -10.81 -3.48 6.86
CA LEU A 105 -9.35 -3.47 6.78
C LEU A 105 -8.77 -2.86 8.06
N TYR A 106 -7.88 -3.59 8.70
CA TYR A 106 -7.11 -3.15 9.85
C TYR A 106 -5.65 -3.02 9.42
N THR A 107 -5.01 -1.89 9.71
CA THR A 107 -3.63 -1.62 9.36
C THR A 107 -2.83 -1.18 10.57
N GLY A 108 -1.58 -1.63 10.66
CA GLY A 108 -0.57 -1.07 11.55
C GLY A 108 0.53 -0.48 10.69
N THR A 109 0.70 0.84 10.72
CA THR A 109 1.65 1.58 9.88
C THR A 109 1.98 2.91 10.54
N VAL A 110 2.81 3.73 9.89
CA VAL A 110 2.92 5.16 10.20
C VAL A 110 2.03 6.00 9.27
N ALA A 111 1.45 7.07 9.81
CA ALA A 111 0.45 7.89 9.13
C ALA A 111 1.04 9.13 8.43
N ASP A 112 2.31 9.44 8.68
CA ASP A 112 2.95 10.68 8.28
C ASP A 112 4.23 10.46 7.46
N PHE A 113 4.66 11.50 6.77
CA PHE A 113 5.84 11.44 5.89
C PHE A 113 7.15 11.23 6.68
N SER A 114 7.23 11.73 7.92
CA SER A 114 8.45 11.64 8.73
C SER A 114 8.60 10.29 9.46
N GLY A 115 7.51 9.51 9.55
CA GLY A 115 7.49 8.23 10.24
C GLY A 115 7.43 8.35 11.76
N MET A 116 6.99 9.49 12.28
CA MET A 116 6.90 9.77 13.71
C MET A 116 5.51 9.47 14.29
N ASP A 117 4.54 9.13 13.44
CA ASP A 117 3.16 8.89 13.84
C ASP A 117 2.74 7.43 13.58
N PRO A 118 3.20 6.46 14.41
CA PRO A 118 2.73 5.08 14.33
C PRO A 118 1.28 4.98 14.80
N ILE A 119 0.44 4.30 14.00
CA ILE A 119 -0.97 4.14 14.29
C ILE A 119 -1.46 2.71 13.99
N ILE A 120 -2.50 2.30 14.72
CA ILE A 120 -3.39 1.22 14.30
C ILE A 120 -4.67 1.87 13.78
N TYR A 121 -5.06 1.53 12.55
CA TYR A 121 -6.16 2.16 11.83
C TYR A 121 -7.19 1.15 11.34
N ARG A 122 -8.46 1.53 11.45
CA ARG A 122 -9.62 0.88 10.84
C ARG A 122 -10.66 1.95 10.54
N GLU A 123 -10.88 2.28 9.27
CA GLU A 123 -11.72 3.41 8.85
C GLU A 123 -13.05 3.53 9.62
N PRO A 124 -13.37 4.69 10.26
CA PRO A 124 -12.56 5.90 10.45
C PRO A 124 -11.83 5.98 11.82
N LEU A 125 -11.72 4.87 12.55
CA LEU A 125 -11.07 4.80 13.87
C LEU A 125 -9.54 4.69 13.75
N GLN A 126 -8.85 5.33 14.69
CA GLN A 126 -7.41 5.22 14.87
C GLN A 126 -7.02 5.31 16.34
N THR A 127 -5.84 4.80 16.69
CA THR A 127 -5.20 5.03 18.00
C THR A 127 -4.89 6.51 18.22
N GLU A 128 -4.73 6.91 19.48
CA GLU A 128 -4.36 8.29 19.81
C GLU A 128 -2.99 8.66 19.22
N GLN A 129 -2.90 9.87 18.66
CA GLN A 129 -1.68 10.37 18.02
C GLN A 129 -0.66 10.75 19.09
N TYR A 130 0.61 10.34 18.90
CA TYR A 130 1.72 10.65 19.81
C TYR A 130 1.55 10.16 21.25
N ASP A 131 0.73 9.13 21.48
CA ASP A 131 0.64 8.46 22.78
C ASP A 131 1.65 7.32 22.91
N SER A 132 2.82 7.65 23.48
CA SER A 132 3.91 6.69 23.75
C SER A 132 3.53 5.55 24.71
N MET A 133 2.42 5.66 25.45
CA MET A 133 1.93 4.57 26.30
C MET A 133 1.27 3.47 25.49
N SER A 134 0.74 3.80 24.31
CA SER A 134 0.09 2.88 23.39
C SER A 134 1.05 2.37 22.31
N LEU A 135 1.77 3.27 21.64
CA LEU A 135 2.72 2.96 20.56
C LEU A 135 3.98 3.83 20.71
N ASN A 136 5.15 3.20 20.79
CA ASN A 136 6.46 3.84 21.01
C ASN A 136 7.49 3.37 19.98
#